data_AF-A0A1F9LW82-F1
#
_entry.id   AF-A0A1F9LW82-F1
#
_cell.length_a   1.000
_cell.length_b   1.000
_cell.length_c   1.000
_cell.angle_alpha   90.00
_cell.angle_beta   90.00
_cell.angle_gamma   90.00
#
_symmetry.space_group_name_H-M   'P 1'
#
loop_
_entity.id
_entity.type
_entity.pdbx_description
1 polymer ?
#
loop_
_entity_poly.entity_id
_entity_poly.type
_entity_poly.pdbx_seq_one_letter_code
_entity_poly.pdbx_strand_id
1 'polypeptide(L)'
;NFNCQAKSDDGRCVDTPTAYKEATSITELAASGSQTPKTSPPENDFQAIRLQRLAELLREPKAPLLEPPKVLRVLLLPYKGDGEELFMARYAYLKVDEAQWILTGGLEEKGE
;
A
#
# COMPACT_ATOMS: atom_id res chain seq x y z
N ASN A 1 22.67 25.01 17.41
CA ASN A 1 22.04 26.34 17.40
C ASN A 1 21.03 26.39 16.28
N PHE A 2 19.74 26.33 16.62
CA PHE A 2 18.65 26.60 15.68
C PHE A 2 18.63 28.11 15.40
N ASN A 3 19.36 28.54 14.38
CA ASN A 3 19.44 29.96 14.01
C ASN A 3 18.16 30.34 13.26
N CYS A 4 17.11 30.64 14.01
CA CYS A 4 15.88 31.15 13.45
C CYS A 4 16.11 32.56 12.92
N GLN A 5 15.94 32.75 11.61
CA GLN A 5 16.09 34.06 10.97
C GLN A 5 14.72 34.49 10.43
N ALA A 6 13.87 35.05 11.28
CA ALA A 6 12.69 35.75 10.81
C ALA A 6 13.11 37.11 10.24
N LYS A 7 12.96 37.26 8.92
CA LYS A 7 13.32 38.46 8.15
C LYS A 7 12.11 39.36 7.80
N SER A 8 10.95 39.11 8.43
CA SER A 8 9.57 39.60 8.11
C SER A 8 8.80 38.74 7.07
N ASP A 9 7.47 38.81 6.90
CA ASP A 9 6.48 39.66 7.61
C ASP A 9 5.26 38.92 8.19
N ASP A 10 5.27 37.59 8.33
CA ASP A 10 4.21 36.88 9.10
C ASP A 10 4.73 35.69 9.94
N GLY A 11 6.03 35.40 9.87
CA GLY A 11 6.64 34.29 10.63
C GLY A 11 7.32 34.78 11.91
N ARG A 12 6.90 34.26 13.08
CA ARG A 12 7.57 34.48 14.37
C ARG A 12 8.41 33.27 14.75
N CYS A 13 9.63 33.54 15.20
CA CYS A 13 10.51 32.55 15.79
C CYS A 13 10.16 32.37 17.26
N VAL A 14 9.49 31.27 17.61
CA VAL A 14 9.15 30.91 18.99
C VAL A 14 9.72 29.54 19.35
N ASP A 15 9.97 29.30 20.63
CA ASP A 15 10.39 27.98 21.13
C ASP A 15 9.24 26.96 21.07
N THR A 16 9.59 25.68 21.08
CA THR A 16 8.60 24.60 20.88
C THR A 16 7.52 24.53 21.99
N PRO A 17 7.84 24.68 23.30
CA PRO A 17 6.81 24.80 24.34
C PRO A 17 5.87 26.01 24.16
N THR A 18 6.41 27.17 23.79
CA THR A 18 5.64 28.40 23.60
C THR A 18 4.73 28.28 22.37
N ALA A 19 5.25 27.75 21.26
CA ALA A 19 4.47 27.47 20.05
C ALA A 19 3.28 26.54 20.34
N TYR A 20 3.49 25.50 21.17
CA TYR A 20 2.44 24.58 21.56
C TYR A 20 1.32 25.28 22.34
N LYS A 21 1.66 26.12 23.32
CA LYS A 21 0.68 26.85 24.13
C LYS A 21 -0.11 27.87 23.31
N GLU A 22 0.53 28.55 22.37
CA GLU A 22 -0.13 29.47 21.44
C GLU A 22 -1.12 28.72 20.52
N ALA A 23 -0.74 27.56 19.99
CA ALA A 23 -1.63 26.74 19.16
C ALA A 23 -2.84 26.19 19.94
N THR A 24 -2.65 25.77 21.19
CA THR A 24 -3.74 25.25 22.01
C THR A 24 -4.67 26.36 22.50
N SER A 25 -4.15 27.53 22.85
CA SER A 25 -4.97 28.67 23.27
C SER A 25 -5.80 29.25 22.12
N ILE A 26 -5.30 29.24 20.87
CA ILE A 26 -6.12 29.58 19.68
C ILE A 26 -7.33 28.64 19.53
N THR A 27 -7.21 27.39 19.96
CA THR A 27 -8.32 26.43 19.97
C THR A 27 -9.37 26.80 21.03
N GLU A 28 -8.95 27.36 22.17
CA GLU A 28 -9.82 27.81 23.26
C GLU A 28 -10.48 29.17 22.96
N LEU A 29 -9.76 30.12 22.34
CA LEU A 29 -10.35 31.38 21.86
C LEU A 29 -11.30 31.17 20.68
N ALA A 30 -11.07 30.17 19.83
CA ALA A 30 -12.03 29.76 18.79
C ALA A 30 -13.31 29.13 19.36
N ALA A 31 -13.33 28.74 20.64
CA ALA A 31 -14.51 28.26 21.33
C ALA A 31 -15.34 29.39 21.99
N SER A 32 -14.83 30.63 22.02
CA SER A 32 -15.46 31.75 22.72
C SER A 32 -15.29 33.07 21.95
N GLY A 33 -15.92 33.21 20.77
CA GLY A 33 -15.98 34.49 20.05
C GLY A 33 -16.22 34.40 18.53
N SER A 34 -17.49 34.46 18.12
CA SER A 34 -18.08 34.84 16.82
C SER A 34 -17.30 34.68 15.49
N GLN A 35 -17.82 33.75 14.68
CA GLN A 35 -18.01 33.83 13.22
C GLN A 35 -16.77 33.96 12.32
N THR A 36 -16.10 32.83 12.12
CA THR A 36 -15.97 32.29 10.75
C THR A 36 -16.65 30.93 10.77
N PRO A 37 -17.33 30.47 9.71
CA PRO A 37 -18.01 29.20 9.71
C PRO A 37 -16.97 28.08 9.68
N LYS A 38 -16.39 27.78 10.85
CA LYS A 38 -15.90 26.44 11.17
C LYS A 38 -17.15 25.57 11.32
N THR A 39 -17.78 25.26 10.20
CA THR A 39 -18.50 24.01 10.08
C THR A 39 -17.41 22.96 10.26
N SER A 40 -17.17 22.51 11.50
CA SER A 40 -16.77 21.12 11.66
C SER A 40 -17.83 20.38 10.84
N PRO A 41 -17.44 19.73 9.74
CA PRO A 41 -18.40 19.00 8.96
C PRO A 41 -19.14 18.13 9.98
N PRO A 42 -20.51 18.12 10.02
CA PRO A 42 -21.25 17.20 10.88
C PRO A 42 -20.53 15.86 10.78
N GLU A 43 -20.29 15.14 11.88
CA GLU A 43 -19.40 13.97 11.91
C GLU A 43 -19.58 13.02 10.70
N ASN A 44 -20.81 12.94 10.20
CA ASN A 44 -21.25 12.37 8.92
C ASN A 44 -20.45 12.80 7.68
N ASP A 45 -20.13 14.07 7.48
CA ASP A 45 -19.38 14.63 6.36
C ASP A 45 -17.91 14.22 6.42
N PHE A 46 -17.30 14.13 7.61
CA PHE A 46 -15.94 13.59 7.73
C PHE A 46 -15.92 12.10 7.36
N GLN A 47 -16.92 11.34 7.79
CA GLN A 47 -17.09 9.96 7.37
C GLN A 47 -17.36 9.85 5.87
N ALA A 48 -18.16 10.75 5.30
CA ALA A 48 -18.44 10.79 3.86
C ALA A 48 -17.18 11.05 3.05
N ILE A 49 -16.35 12.01 3.44
CA ILE A 49 -15.06 12.30 2.79
C ILE A 49 -14.11 11.09 2.91
N ARG A 50 -14.06 10.45 4.09
CA ARG A 50 -13.23 9.26 4.30
C ARG A 50 -13.68 8.08 3.41
N LEU A 51 -14.98 7.85 3.34
CA LEU A 51 -15.57 6.80 2.50
C LEU A 51 -15.39 7.12 1.01
N GLN A 52 -15.51 8.38 0.61
CA GLN A 52 -15.26 8.83 -0.76
C GLN A 52 -13.81 8.61 -1.18
N ARG A 53 -12.84 8.93 -0.31
CA ARG A 53 -11.42 8.62 -0.54
C ARG A 53 -11.16 7.12 -0.64
N LEU A 54 -11.80 6.32 0.20
CA LEU A 54 -11.69 4.86 0.12
C LEU A 54 -12.28 4.33 -1.20
N ALA A 55 -13.41 4.88 -1.64
CA ALA A 55 -14.04 4.53 -2.90
C ALA A 55 -13.19 4.92 -4.11
N GLU A 56 -12.51 6.08 -4.08
CA GLU A 56 -11.56 6.50 -5.11
C GLU A 56 -10.39 5.50 -5.23
N LEU A 57 -9.80 5.08 -4.10
CA LEU A 57 -8.73 4.10 -4.07
C LEU A 57 -9.16 2.71 -4.57
N LEU A 58 -10.41 2.31 -4.28
CA LEU A 58 -10.97 1.05 -4.79
C LEU A 58 -11.33 1.11 -6.28
N ARG A 59 -11.48 2.32 -6.84
CA ARG A 59 -11.79 2.57 -8.25
C ARG A 59 -10.53 2.61 -9.12
N GLU A 60 -9.35 2.74 -8.52
CA GLU A 60 -8.09 2.58 -9.23
C GLU A 60 -8.04 1.20 -9.91
N PRO A 61 -7.55 1.12 -11.16
CA PRO A 61 -7.49 -0.15 -11.87
C PRO A 61 -6.62 -1.12 -11.07
N LYS A 62 -7.20 -2.25 -10.66
CA LYS A 62 -6.45 -3.31 -10.00
C LYS A 62 -5.28 -3.71 -10.89
N ALA A 63 -4.06 -3.53 -10.39
CA ALA A 63 -2.87 -3.95 -11.10
C ALA A 63 -3.00 -5.46 -11.41
N PRO A 64 -2.76 -5.89 -12.65
CA PRO A 64 -2.82 -7.31 -12.99
C PRO A 64 -1.75 -8.06 -12.18
N LEU A 65 -2.13 -9.17 -11.58
CA LEU A 65 -1.20 -10.00 -10.82
C LEU A 65 -0.61 -11.05 -11.75
N LEU A 66 0.71 -11.17 -11.80
CA LEU A 66 1.37 -12.24 -12.53
C LEU A 66 1.45 -13.48 -11.64
N GLU A 67 0.78 -14.56 -12.03
CA GLU A 67 0.95 -15.86 -11.38
C GLU A 67 2.29 -16.46 -11.80
N PRO A 68 3.18 -16.81 -10.85
CA PRO A 68 4.44 -17.43 -11.18
C PRO A 68 4.22 -18.86 -11.74
N PRO A 69 5.10 -19.31 -12.65
CA PRO A 69 4.98 -20.65 -13.22
C PRO A 69 5.24 -21.72 -12.17
N LYS A 70 4.49 -22.82 -12.22
CA LYS A 70 4.72 -23.97 -11.35
C LYS A 70 5.73 -24.92 -12.00
N VAL A 71 6.82 -25.19 -11.29
CA VAL A 71 7.90 -26.06 -11.77
C VAL A 71 7.98 -27.31 -10.90
N LEU A 72 7.93 -28.47 -11.55
CA LEU A 72 8.13 -29.76 -10.90
C LEU A 72 9.61 -30.16 -11.01
N ARG A 73 10.20 -30.53 -9.86
CA ARG A 73 11.54 -31.07 -9.78
C ARG A 73 11.47 -32.59 -9.63
N VAL A 74 11.91 -33.32 -10.64
CA VAL A 74 11.98 -34.78 -10.62
C VAL A 74 13.41 -35.22 -10.37
N LEU A 75 13.61 -36.04 -9.33
CA LEU A 75 14.88 -36.71 -9.08
C LEU A 75 14.93 -38.00 -9.90
N LEU A 76 15.85 -38.07 -10.85
CA LEU A 76 16.18 -39.32 -11.52
C LEU A 76 17.29 -39.97 -10.69
N LEU A 77 16.97 -41.13 -10.11
CA LEU A 77 17.96 -41.95 -9.42
C LEU A 77 18.93 -42.58 -10.42
N PRO A 78 20.13 -43.00 -9.98
CA PRO A 78 21.08 -43.64 -10.86
C PRO A 78 20.48 -44.92 -11.47
N TYR A 79 20.65 -45.07 -12.78
CA TYR A 79 20.14 -46.24 -13.50
C TYR A 79 21.09 -46.62 -14.64
N LYS A 80 20.93 -47.85 -15.12
CA LYS A 80 21.68 -48.39 -16.24
C LYS A 80 20.81 -48.27 -17.51
N GLY A 81 21.37 -47.65 -18.54
CA GLY A 81 20.74 -47.57 -19.87
C GLY A 81 20.98 -48.82 -20.71
N ASP A 82 20.36 -48.88 -21.89
CA ASP A 82 20.38 -50.05 -22.78
C ASP A 82 21.78 -50.38 -23.34
N GLY A 83 22.73 -49.44 -23.27
CA GLY A 83 24.11 -49.59 -23.76
C GLY A 83 25.18 -49.84 -22.68
N GLU A 84 24.82 -50.40 -21.51
CA GLU A 84 25.72 -50.47 -20.35
C GLU A 84 26.16 -49.10 -19.81
N GLU A 85 25.45 -48.03 -20.21
CA GLU A 85 25.72 -46.68 -19.76
C GLU A 85 25.18 -46.47 -18.34
N LEU A 86 26.03 -46.02 -17.43
CA LEU A 86 25.63 -45.66 -16.08
C LEU A 86 25.23 -44.18 -16.04
N PHE A 87 23.94 -43.92 -15.87
CA PHE A 87 23.46 -42.57 -15.62
C PHE A 87 23.52 -42.26 -14.13
N MET A 88 24.23 -41.18 -13.79
CA MET A 88 24.29 -40.67 -12.42
C MET A 88 22.97 -39.96 -12.04
N ALA A 89 22.77 -39.76 -10.73
CA ALA A 89 21.62 -39.03 -10.23
C ALA A 89 21.58 -37.60 -10.78
N ARG A 90 20.42 -37.18 -11.28
CA ARG A 90 20.22 -35.82 -11.81
C ARG A 90 18.81 -35.32 -11.55
N TYR A 91 18.65 -34.01 -11.51
CA TYR A 91 17.35 -33.36 -11.45
C TYR A 91 16.89 -32.95 -12.84
N ALA A 92 15.64 -33.24 -13.17
CA ALA A 92 14.93 -32.67 -14.32
C ALA A 92 13.90 -31.66 -13.80
N TYR A 93 13.84 -30.50 -14.44
CA TYR A 93 12.89 -29.43 -14.13
C TYR A 93 11.87 -29.34 -15.25
N LEU A 94 10.61 -29.56 -14.93
CA LEU A 94 9.50 -29.51 -15.87
C LEU A 94 8.60 -28.33 -15.49
N LYS A 95 8.24 -27.49 -16.46
CA LYS A 95 7.20 -26.48 -16.26
C LYS A 95 5.85 -27.17 -16.38
N VAL A 96 5.08 -27.18 -15.28
CA VAL A 96 3.73 -27.75 -15.23
C VAL A 96 2.73 -26.71 -15.67
N ASP A 97 2.83 -25.52 -15.08
CA ASP A 97 1.99 -24.37 -15.42
C ASP A 97 2.88 -23.22 -15.91
N GLU A 98 2.43 -22.55 -16.97
CA GLU A 98 3.06 -21.32 -17.46
C GLU A 98 2.70 -20.12 -16.59
N ALA A 99 3.47 -19.04 -16.73
CA ALA A 99 3.14 -17.79 -16.05
C ALA A 99 1.92 -17.16 -16.72
N GLN A 100 0.89 -16.84 -15.93
CA GLN A 100 -0.36 -16.28 -16.44
C GLN A 100 -0.68 -14.96 -15.75
N TRP A 101 -1.19 -14.00 -16.51
CA TRP A 101 -1.71 -12.76 -15.95
C TRP A 101 -3.12 -13.00 -15.41
N ILE A 102 -3.29 -12.86 -14.09
CA ILE A 102 -4.59 -12.93 -13.44
C ILE A 102 -5.21 -11.53 -13.50
N LEU A 103 -6.22 -11.39 -14.35
CA LEU A 103 -7.13 -10.25 -14.32
C LEU A 103 -8.17 -10.53 -13.23
N THR A 104 -8.17 -9.74 -12.16
CA THR A 104 -9.07 -9.92 -10.99
C THR A 104 -10.56 -9.67 -11.29
N GLY A 105 -10.96 -9.61 -12.56
CA GLY A 105 -12.33 -9.38 -13.02
C GLY A 105 -13.07 -10.62 -13.54
N GLY A 106 -12.48 -11.82 -13.49
CA GLY A 106 -13.07 -13.05 -14.05
C GLY A 106 -13.09 -14.27 -13.10
N LEU A 107 -12.89 -14.08 -11.80
CA LEU A 107 -12.86 -15.17 -10.80
C LEU A 107 -14.24 -15.83 -10.53
N GLU A 108 -15.28 -15.50 -11.30
CA GLU A 108 -16.62 -16.09 -11.15
C GLU A 108 -16.84 -17.36 -12.00
N GLU A 109 -15.93 -17.76 -12.89
CA GLU A 109 -16.22 -18.77 -13.93
C GLU A 109 -15.41 -20.09 -13.84
N LYS A 110 -14.74 -20.37 -12.72
CA LYS A 110 -14.01 -21.65 -12.55
C LYS A 110 -14.36 -22.36 -11.25
N GLY A 111 -15.66 -22.62 -11.10
CA GLY A 111 -16.22 -23.56 -10.14
C GLY A 111 -17.08 -24.60 -10.86
N GLU A 112 -16.45 -25.49 -11.64
CA GLU A 112 -16.99 -26.80 -12.01
C GLU A 112 -15.86 -27.81 -12.19
#